data_AF-A0A397D7T5-F1
#
_entry.id   AF-A0A397D7T5-F1
#
_cell.length_a   1.000
_cell.length_b   1.000
_cell.length_c   1.000
_cell.angle_alpha   90.00
_cell.angle_beta   90.00
_cell.angle_gamma   90.00
#
_symmetry.space_group_name_H-M   'P 1'
#
loop_
_entity.id
_entity.type
_entity.pdbx_description
1 polymer ?
#
loop_
_entity_poly.entity_id
_entity_poly.type
_entity_poly.pdbx_seq_one_letter_code
_entity_poly.pdbx_strand_id
1 'polypeptide(L)'
;MCRFWGHEWSRHGTCSGLDQVEFFQSAIDKIKVQGTPAFVTQHVGQSVSTKDVRDAFGGAGQAVLKCEHGNELSQVFTCYDKDASSNVPTTLRACSAHVLAEDTCKSTATVVIRGFK
;
A
#
# COMPACT_ATOMS: atom_id res chain seq x y z
N MET A 1 14.00 15.65 14.84
CA MET A 1 13.94 14.21 14.53
C MET A 1 12.57 13.90 13.94
N CYS A 2 12.51 13.40 12.70
CA CYS A 2 11.36 12.75 12.04
C CYS A 2 10.01 13.50 11.85
N ARG A 3 9.95 14.52 10.96
CA ARG A 3 8.66 15.11 10.51
C ARG A 3 7.69 14.08 9.93
N PHE A 4 8.21 13.05 9.25
CA PHE A 4 7.40 11.96 8.68
C PHE A 4 6.67 11.17 9.76
N TRP A 5 7.39 10.55 10.70
CA TRP A 5 6.79 9.77 11.79
C TRP A 5 5.82 10.59 12.65
N GLY A 6 6.16 11.86 12.93
CA GLY A 6 5.24 12.75 13.63
C GLY A 6 3.95 13.03 12.85
N HIS A 7 4.03 13.21 11.54
CA HIS A 7 2.87 13.39 10.67
C HIS A 7 2.00 12.14 10.61
N GLU A 8 2.59 10.97 10.34
CA GLU A 8 1.86 9.70 10.26
C GLU A 8 1.16 9.36 11.58
N TRP A 9 1.84 9.59 12.71
CA TRP A 9 1.23 9.40 14.03
C TRP A 9 0.05 10.36 14.26
N SER A 10 0.25 11.66 14.07
CA SER A 10 -0.77 12.67 14.34
C SER A 10 -1.98 12.56 13.41
N ARG A 11 -1.80 12.08 12.17
CA ARG A 11 -2.86 12.01 11.17
C ARG A 11 -3.59 10.66 11.17
N HIS A 12 -2.87 9.56 11.39
CA HIS A 12 -3.40 8.21 11.23
C HIS A 12 -3.28 7.38 12.51
N GLY A 13 -2.14 7.46 13.19
CA GLY A 13 -1.88 6.67 14.40
C GLY A 13 -2.86 6.94 15.55
N THR A 14 -3.17 8.21 15.83
CA THR A 14 -4.08 8.59 16.93
C THR A 14 -5.53 8.08 16.76
N CYS A 15 -5.91 7.67 15.55
CA CYS A 15 -7.24 7.12 15.25
C CYS A 15 -7.26 5.57 15.25
N SER A 16 -6.10 4.92 15.39
CA SER A 16 -5.96 3.46 15.25
C SER A 16 -6.43 2.67 16.49
N GLY A 17 -6.42 3.31 17.66
CA GLY A 17 -6.63 2.63 18.94
C GLY A 17 -5.39 1.89 19.47
N LEU A 18 -4.23 2.05 18.83
CA LEU A 18 -2.93 1.53 19.26
C LEU A 18 -2.12 2.63 19.96
N ASP A 19 -1.19 2.25 20.83
CA ASP A 19 -0.13 3.18 21.23
C ASP A 19 0.85 3.46 20.07
N GLN A 20 1.68 4.48 20.23
CA GLN A 20 2.59 4.90 19.16
C GLN A 20 3.60 3.82 18.76
N VAL A 21 4.11 3.05 19.73
CA VAL A 21 5.09 2.00 19.46
C VAL A 21 4.43 0.85 18.72
N GLU A 22 3.27 0.39 19.19
CA GLU A 22 2.51 -0.69 18.56
C GLU A 22 2.03 -0.33 17.14
N PHE A 23 1.58 0.91 16.93
CA PHE A 23 1.18 1.41 15.61
C PHE A 23 2.32 1.26 14.58
N PHE A 24 3.53 1.72 14.93
CA PHE A 24 4.66 1.64 14.03
C PHE A 24 5.25 0.24 13.92
N GLN A 25 5.30 -0.50 15.02
CA GLN A 25 5.81 -1.87 15.03
C GLN A 25 4.95 -2.78 14.14
N SER A 26 3.62 -2.68 14.26
CA SER A 26 2.70 -3.44 13.42
C SER A 26 2.82 -3.09 11.93
N ALA A 27 2.99 -1.82 11.58
CA ALA A 27 3.24 -1.41 10.20
C ALA A 27 4.57 -1.99 9.65
N ILE A 28 5.65 -1.93 10.43
CA ILE A 28 6.96 -2.49 10.06
C ILE A 28 6.86 -4.00 9.86
N ASP A 29 6.19 -4.72 10.75
CA ASP A 29 6.08 -6.17 10.65
C ASP A 29 5.24 -6.60 9.44
N LYS A 30 4.22 -5.83 9.05
CA LYS A 30 3.52 -6.05 7.77
C LYS A 30 4.42 -5.79 6.56
N ILE A 31 5.21 -4.72 6.57
CA ILE A 31 6.12 -4.41 5.46
C ILE A 31 7.21 -5.48 5.31
N LYS A 32 7.70 -6.07 6.42
CA LYS A 32 8.66 -7.19 6.34
C LYS A 32 8.10 -8.45 5.69
N VAL A 33 6.80 -8.72 5.86
CA VAL A 33 6.14 -9.92 5.32
C VAL A 33 5.63 -9.69 3.90
N GLN A 34 4.93 -8.59 3.66
CA GLN A 34 4.31 -8.31 2.36
C GLN A 34 5.24 -7.55 1.41
N GLY A 35 6.01 -6.58 1.94
CA GLY A 35 7.05 -5.86 1.24
C GLY A 35 6.68 -5.31 -0.15
N THR A 36 7.70 -5.07 -0.95
CA THR A 36 7.56 -4.87 -2.40
C THR A 36 7.71 -6.25 -3.08
N PRO A 37 6.67 -6.78 -3.73
CA PRO A 37 6.71 -8.10 -4.35
C PRO A 37 7.78 -8.21 -5.44
N ALA A 38 8.28 -9.44 -5.64
CA ALA A 38 9.29 -9.74 -6.66
C ALA A 38 8.86 -9.29 -8.07
N PHE A 39 7.57 -9.34 -8.39
CA PHE A 39 7.03 -8.83 -9.64
C PHE A 39 7.41 -7.36 -9.87
N VAL A 40 7.28 -6.50 -8.85
CA VAL A 40 7.62 -5.08 -8.99
C VAL A 40 9.14 -4.91 -9.15
N THR A 41 9.95 -5.60 -8.33
CA THR A 41 11.41 -5.43 -8.35
C THR A 41 12.06 -5.97 -9.63
N GLN A 42 11.50 -7.04 -10.22
CA GLN A 42 11.99 -7.62 -11.48
C GLN A 42 11.65 -6.77 -12.72
N HIS A 43 10.64 -5.90 -12.62
CA HIS A 43 10.15 -5.09 -13.74
C HIS A 43 10.49 -3.60 -13.59
N VAL A 44 11.47 -3.27 -12.74
CA VAL A 44 11.99 -1.90 -12.63
C VAL A 44 12.50 -1.41 -14.00
N GLY A 45 12.08 -0.21 -14.39
CA GLY A 45 12.36 0.40 -15.68
C GLY A 45 11.38 0.04 -16.80
N GLN A 46 10.39 -0.83 -16.53
CA GLN A 46 9.46 -1.35 -17.54
C GLN A 46 8.05 -0.79 -17.38
N SER A 47 7.25 -0.92 -18.44
CA SER A 47 5.79 -0.71 -18.43
C SER A 47 5.09 -2.05 -18.32
N VAL A 48 4.30 -2.27 -17.28
CA VAL A 48 3.66 -3.54 -16.94
C VAL A 48 2.15 -3.39 -16.78
N SER A 49 1.41 -4.50 -16.86
CA SER A 49 -0.04 -4.54 -16.65
C SER A 49 -0.43 -4.06 -15.25
N THR A 50 -1.42 -3.16 -15.15
CA THR A 50 -1.95 -2.73 -13.84
C THR A 50 -2.69 -3.86 -13.12
N LYS A 51 -3.19 -4.86 -13.86
CA LYS A 51 -3.76 -6.08 -13.27
C LYS A 51 -2.68 -6.89 -12.58
N ASP A 52 -1.55 -7.11 -13.25
CA ASP A 52 -0.48 -7.96 -12.71
C ASP A 52 0.16 -7.33 -11.47
N VAL A 53 0.29 -5.99 -11.44
CA VAL A 53 0.70 -5.27 -10.23
C VAL A 53 -0.30 -5.51 -9.09
N ARG A 54 -1.62 -5.37 -9.33
CA ARG A 54 -2.62 -5.63 -8.26
C ARG A 54 -2.58 -7.08 -7.79
N ASP A 55 -2.47 -8.04 -8.71
CA ASP A 55 -2.37 -9.47 -8.41
C ASP A 55 -1.14 -9.78 -7.55
N ALA A 56 0.00 -9.13 -7.82
CA ALA A 56 1.21 -9.26 -6.99
C ALA A 56 1.03 -8.78 -5.54
N PHE A 57 0.05 -7.90 -5.28
CA PHE A 57 -0.28 -7.40 -3.93
C PHE A 57 -1.56 -8.03 -3.34
N GLY A 58 -2.08 -9.10 -3.95
CA GLY A 58 -3.21 -9.88 -3.45
C GLY A 58 -4.45 -9.86 -4.33
N GLY A 59 -4.50 -9.04 -5.38
CA GLY A 59 -5.54 -9.08 -6.39
C GLY A 59 -6.48 -7.88 -6.42
N ALA A 60 -7.42 -7.95 -7.37
CA ALA A 60 -8.43 -6.92 -7.59
C ALA A 60 -9.25 -6.67 -6.31
N GLY A 61 -9.37 -5.41 -5.92
CA GLY A 61 -10.11 -5.00 -4.72
C GLY A 61 -9.32 -5.11 -3.42
N GLN A 62 -8.17 -5.78 -3.39
CA GLN A 62 -7.28 -5.85 -2.22
C GLN A 62 -6.08 -4.92 -2.32
N ALA A 63 -5.74 -4.51 -3.55
CA ALA A 63 -4.69 -3.54 -3.85
C ALA A 63 -5.25 -2.36 -4.65
N VAL A 64 -4.85 -1.15 -4.24
CA VAL A 64 -5.18 0.14 -4.86
C VAL A 64 -3.90 0.78 -5.35
N LEU A 65 -3.85 1.15 -6.63
CA LEU A 65 -2.65 1.74 -7.22
C LEU A 65 -2.77 3.26 -7.30
N LYS A 66 -1.72 3.96 -6.88
CA LYS A 66 -1.56 5.40 -7.10
C LYS A 66 -0.51 5.61 -8.18
N CYS A 67 -0.92 6.34 -9.21
CA CYS A 67 -0.07 6.78 -10.29
C CYS A 67 0.23 8.28 -10.19
N GLU A 68 1.45 8.66 -10.54
CA GLU A 68 1.89 10.02 -10.78
C GLU A 68 2.33 10.21 -12.24
N HIS A 69 2.48 11.46 -12.68
CA HIS A 69 2.92 11.83 -14.02
C HIS A 69 2.20 11.07 -15.16
N GLY A 70 0.91 10.79 -14.98
CA GLY A 70 0.10 10.01 -15.92
C GLY A 70 -0.01 8.54 -15.51
N ASN A 71 1.04 7.76 -15.72
CA ASN A 71 1.01 6.30 -15.52
C ASN A 71 2.25 5.74 -14.82
N GLU A 72 2.91 6.51 -13.95
CA GLU A 72 4.06 6.03 -13.18
C GLU A 72 3.62 5.55 -11.80
N LEU A 73 3.95 4.30 -11.44
CA LEU A 73 3.58 3.74 -10.14
C LEU A 73 4.29 4.50 -9.02
N SER A 74 3.52 5.15 -8.14
CA SER A 74 4.07 5.91 -7.01
C SER A 74 3.76 5.26 -5.66
N GLN A 75 2.54 4.70 -5.48
CA GLN A 75 2.14 4.05 -4.25
C GLN A 75 1.22 2.86 -4.51
N VAL A 76 1.21 1.91 -3.57
CA VAL A 76 0.23 0.82 -3.51
C VAL A 76 -0.35 0.77 -2.11
N PHE A 77 -1.68 0.82 -2.01
CA PHE A 77 -2.39 0.63 -0.75
C PHE A 77 -2.97 -0.77 -0.69
N THR A 78 -2.79 -1.44 0.44
CA THR A 78 -3.37 -2.74 0.75
C THR A 78 -4.17 -2.67 2.04
N CYS A 79 -5.27 -3.41 2.10
CA CYS A 79 -6.21 -3.34 3.21
C CYS A 79 -6.20 -4.62 4.04
N TYR A 80 -6.27 -4.45 5.36
CA TYR A 80 -6.22 -5.56 6.31
C TYR A 80 -7.42 -5.53 7.25
N ASP A 81 -7.82 -6.70 7.72
CA ASP A 81 -8.61 -6.80 8.94
C ASP A 81 -7.79 -6.33 10.13
N LYS A 82 -8.48 -6.04 11.23
CA LYS A 82 -7.86 -5.75 12.51
C LYS A 82 -8.34 -6.76 13.54
N ASP A 83 -7.46 -7.13 14.45
CA ASP A 83 -7.83 -7.93 15.60
C ASP A 83 -8.83 -7.14 16.47
N ALA A 84 -9.89 -7.82 16.92
CA ALA A 84 -10.96 -7.18 17.66
C ALA A 84 -10.54 -6.69 19.06
N SER A 85 -9.52 -7.33 19.65
CA SER A 85 -9.06 -7.01 21.01
C SER A 85 -7.90 -6.00 21.02
N SER A 86 -6.97 -6.12 20.08
CA SER A 86 -5.73 -5.34 20.04
C SER A 86 -5.71 -4.26 18.96
N ASN A 87 -6.65 -4.27 18.01
CA ASN A 87 -6.64 -3.41 16.81
C ASN A 87 -5.44 -3.59 15.87
N VAL A 88 -4.54 -4.55 16.14
CA VAL A 88 -3.39 -4.84 15.29
C VAL A 88 -3.86 -5.39 13.94
N PRO A 89 -3.30 -4.93 12.80
CA PRO A 89 -3.63 -5.48 11.49
C PRO A 89 -3.34 -6.99 11.37
N THR A 90 -4.27 -7.74 10.79
CA THR A 90 -4.19 -9.20 10.68
C THR A 90 -4.07 -9.65 9.22
N THR A 91 -5.15 -10.14 8.62
CA THR A 91 -5.19 -10.74 7.29
C THR A 91 -5.52 -9.73 6.22
N LEU A 92 -4.97 -9.92 5.02
CA LEU A 92 -5.32 -9.12 3.85
C LEU A 92 -6.80 -9.31 3.54
N ARG A 93 -7.49 -8.22 3.19
CA ARG A 93 -8.92 -8.21 2.88
C ARG A 93 -9.22 -7.29 1.69
N ALA A 94 -10.46 -7.33 1.22
CA ALA A 94 -10.96 -6.33 0.28
C ALA A 94 -10.98 -4.93 0.93
N CYS A 95 -10.48 -3.95 0.20
CA CYS A 95 -10.54 -2.54 0.56
C CYS A 95 -11.96 -2.00 0.55
N SER A 96 -12.22 -1.00 1.41
CA SER A 96 -13.50 -0.30 1.42
C SER A 96 -13.71 0.50 0.13
N ALA A 97 -14.96 0.82 -0.21
CA ALA A 97 -15.28 1.63 -1.39
C ALA A 97 -14.54 2.98 -1.42
N HIS A 98 -14.32 3.58 -0.25
CA HIS A 98 -13.57 4.84 -0.13
C HIS A 98 -12.10 4.66 -0.52
N VAL A 99 -11.42 3.61 -0.05
CA VAL A 99 -10.03 3.34 -0.43
C VAL A 99 -9.93 2.93 -1.90
N LEU A 100 -10.89 2.14 -2.40
CA LEU A 100 -10.96 1.79 -3.84
C LEU A 100 -11.16 3.02 -4.75
N ALA A 101 -11.81 4.07 -4.25
CA ALA A 101 -11.99 5.31 -4.98
C ALA A 101 -10.66 6.08 -5.14
N GLU A 102 -9.65 5.82 -4.31
CA GLU A 102 -8.35 6.49 -4.37
C GLU A 102 -7.45 6.02 -5.52
N ASP A 103 -7.78 4.90 -6.17
CA ASP A 103 -6.97 4.38 -7.28
C ASP A 103 -6.95 5.37 -8.46
N THR A 104 -5.75 5.84 -8.79
CA THR A 104 -5.52 6.81 -9.88
C THR A 104 -4.93 6.16 -11.13
N CYS A 105 -4.70 4.84 -11.12
CA CYS A 105 -4.20 4.08 -12.27
C CYS A 105 -5.35 3.39 -13.05
N LYS A 106 -6.60 3.83 -12.89
CA LYS A 106 -7.79 3.18 -13.48
C LYS A 106 -7.93 3.35 -14.99
N SER A 107 -7.43 4.46 -15.54
CA SER A 107 -7.56 4.79 -16.97
C SER A 107 -6.50 4.11 -17.85
N THR A 108 -5.58 3.35 -17.26
CA THR A 108 -4.42 2.80 -17.94
C THR A 108 -4.36 1.28 -17.78
N ALA A 109 -4.31 0.56 -18.90
CA ALA A 109 -4.07 -0.88 -18.88
C ALA A 109 -2.68 -1.24 -18.31
N THR A 110 -1.74 -0.30 -18.39
CA THR A 110 -0.35 -0.46 -17.95
C THR A 110 0.14 0.70 -17.06
N VAL A 111 1.17 0.43 -16.27
CA VAL A 111 1.87 1.38 -15.40
C VAL A 111 3.38 1.21 -15.53
N VAL A 112 4.12 2.30 -15.46
CA VAL A 112 5.59 2.32 -15.48
C VAL A 112 6.12 2.14 -14.07
N ILE A 113 6.97 1.14 -13.86
CA ILE A 113 7.75 1.00 -12.62
C ILE A 113 9.07 1.75 -12.84
N ARG A 114 9.21 2.92 -12.21
CA ARG A 114 10.37 3.79 -12.43
C ARG A 114 11.64 3.16 -11.86
N GLY A 115 12.70 3.14 -12.66
CA GLY A 115 14.06 2.90 -12.18
C GLY A 115 14.70 4.18 -11.67
N PHE A 116 15.67 4.04 -10.77
CA PHE A 116 16.58 5.13 -10.44
C PHE A 116 17.53 5.35 -11.63
N LYS A 117 17.56 6.58 -12.16
CA LYS A 117 18.56 7.02 -13.12
C LYS A 117 19.70 7.72 -12.40
#